data_AF-A0A530LH44-F1
#
_entry.id   AF-A0A530LH44-F1
#
_cell.length_a   1.000
_cell.length_b   1.000
_cell.length_c   1.000
_cell.angle_alpha   90.00
_cell.angle_beta   90.00
_cell.angle_gamma   90.00
#
_symmetry.space_group_name_H-M   'P 1'
#
loop_
_entity.id
_entity.type
_entity.pdbx_description
1 polymer ?
#
loop_
_entity_poly.entity_id
_entity_poly.type
_entity_poly.pdbx_seq_one_letter_code
_entity_poly.pdbx_strand_id
1 'polypeptide(L)'
;MHFDAHQGAAGQCTPCCVQLLQRKAPPVSYKSIAVNLAIDAPPAAMVSLGVELAENFGAHLIGLAAADVPPLVATGDGMVYEGEIMQIQRTEIEKRLAELRADFERLVPASISSEWGQTVCSPTRFLSV
;
A
#
# COMPACT_ATOMS: atom_id res chain seq x y z
N MET A 1 46.87 -61.55 -4.03
CA MET A 1 45.80 -60.58 -3.76
C MET A 1 46.47 -59.20 -3.78
N HIS A 2 46.75 -58.49 -4.88
CA HIS A 2 45.98 -58.12 -6.08
C HIS A 2 44.59 -57.57 -5.75
N PHE A 3 44.47 -56.23 -5.77
CA PHE A 3 43.44 -55.52 -6.53
C PHE A 3 43.82 -54.03 -6.69
N ASP A 4 44.20 -53.66 -7.92
CA ASP A 4 44.19 -52.31 -8.47
C ASP A 4 42.75 -51.77 -8.60
N ALA A 5 42.59 -50.44 -8.62
CA ALA A 5 41.87 -49.70 -9.67
C ALA A 5 41.48 -48.26 -9.27
N HIS A 6 42.11 -47.32 -9.97
CA HIS A 6 41.51 -46.18 -10.69
C HIS A 6 40.81 -45.03 -9.94
N GLN A 7 41.57 -43.93 -9.85
CA GLN A 7 41.32 -42.63 -10.48
C GLN A 7 40.02 -42.46 -11.31
N GLY A 8 39.20 -41.46 -10.95
CA GLY A 8 38.16 -40.83 -11.79
C GLY A 8 37.67 -39.54 -11.10
N ALA A 9 38.20 -38.37 -11.46
CA ALA A 9 37.61 -37.44 -12.44
C ALA A 9 36.50 -36.54 -11.84
N ALA A 10 36.87 -35.26 -11.68
CA ALA A 10 36.07 -34.05 -11.57
C ALA A 10 34.52 -34.17 -11.64
N GLY A 11 33.87 -33.92 -10.51
CA GLY A 11 32.45 -33.58 -10.43
C GLY A 11 32.31 -32.28 -9.65
N GLN A 12 32.04 -31.19 -10.37
CA GLN A 12 31.87 -29.84 -9.83
C GLN A 12 30.55 -29.80 -9.05
N CYS A 13 30.62 -29.77 -7.71
CA CYS A 13 29.46 -29.46 -6.87
C CYS A 13 29.27 -27.94 -6.80
N THR A 14 28.57 -27.38 -7.78
CA THR A 14 27.99 -26.02 -7.74
C THR A 14 26.83 -26.00 -6.73
N PRO A 15 26.56 -24.88 -6.03
CA PRO A 15 25.86 -24.89 -4.76
C PRO A 15 24.34 -25.10 -4.90
N CYS A 16 23.83 -25.79 -3.90
CA CYS A 16 22.43 -26.12 -3.66
C CYS A 16 21.51 -24.88 -3.74
N CYS A 17 20.64 -24.88 -4.75
CA CYS A 17 19.22 -24.57 -4.59
C CYS A 17 18.83 -23.19 -4.00
N VAL A 18 19.26 -22.09 -4.63
CA VAL A 18 18.53 -20.80 -4.55
C VAL A 18 17.96 -20.43 -5.92
N GLN A 19 17.45 -21.44 -6.65
CA GLN A 19 16.82 -21.27 -7.96
C GLN A 19 15.35 -21.69 -7.92
N LEU A 20 14.63 -21.35 -6.85
CA LEU A 20 13.19 -21.59 -6.77
C LEU A 20 12.47 -20.29 -6.44
N LEU A 21 12.40 -19.39 -7.41
CA LEU A 21 11.28 -18.46 -7.60
C LEU A 21 11.28 -17.85 -9.02
N GLN A 22 11.79 -18.54 -10.04
CA GLN A 22 11.49 -18.21 -11.44
C GLN A 22 10.10 -18.76 -11.79
N ARG A 23 9.06 -18.30 -11.08
CA ARG A 23 7.67 -18.49 -11.52
C ARG A 23 7.44 -17.53 -12.68
N LYS A 24 7.75 -17.98 -13.90
CA LYS A 24 7.33 -17.31 -15.13
C LYS A 24 5.83 -17.47 -15.27
N ALA A 25 5.08 -16.67 -14.52
CA ALA A 25 3.71 -16.30 -14.88
C ALA A 25 3.76 -15.59 -16.26
N PRO A 26 2.67 -15.56 -17.05
CA PRO A 26 2.57 -14.59 -18.14
C PRO A 26 2.96 -13.20 -17.60
N PRO A 27 3.54 -12.26 -18.37
CA PRO A 27 3.91 -10.97 -17.83
C PRO A 27 2.62 -10.27 -17.38
N VAL A 28 2.28 -10.44 -16.11
CA VAL A 28 1.24 -9.68 -15.44
C VAL A 28 1.85 -8.29 -15.31
N SER A 29 1.60 -7.46 -16.31
CA SER A 29 1.93 -6.04 -16.20
C SER A 29 0.89 -5.45 -15.26
N TYR A 30 1.31 -5.17 -14.03
CA TYR A 30 0.52 -4.37 -13.12
C TYR A 30 0.46 -2.96 -13.71
N LYS A 31 -0.69 -2.60 -14.28
CA LYS A 31 -0.89 -1.27 -14.87
C LYS A 31 -0.94 -0.19 -13.79
N SER A 32 -1.51 -0.51 -12.64
CA SER A 32 -1.69 0.39 -11.51
C SER A 32 -1.58 -0.34 -10.18
N ILE A 33 -1.08 0.36 -9.16
CA ILE A 33 -0.99 -0.09 -7.78
C ILE A 33 -1.70 0.95 -6.92
N ALA A 34 -2.68 0.53 -6.13
CA ALA A 34 -3.41 1.41 -5.22
C ALA A 34 -2.95 1.17 -3.78
N VAL A 35 -2.67 2.25 -3.04
CA VAL A 35 -2.30 2.21 -1.63
C VAL A 35 -3.34 2.96 -0.79
N ASN A 36 -3.93 2.27 0.18
CA ASN A 36 -4.83 2.89 1.15
C ASN A 36 -4.02 3.45 2.33
N LEU A 37 -4.13 4.75 2.58
CA LEU A 37 -3.47 5.45 3.67
C LEU A 37 -4.46 5.66 4.80
N ALA A 38 -4.12 5.18 5.99
CA ALA A 38 -4.94 5.37 7.18
C ALA A 38 -4.87 6.83 7.64
N ILE A 39 -6.02 7.41 7.97
CA ILE A 39 -6.09 8.83 8.35
C ILE A 39 -5.36 9.15 9.65
N ASP A 40 -5.23 8.16 10.54
CA ASP A 40 -4.66 8.30 11.88
C ASP A 40 -3.24 7.72 11.99
N ALA A 41 -2.59 7.39 10.87
CA ALA A 41 -1.25 6.82 10.86
C ALA A 41 -0.30 7.58 9.91
N PRO A 42 1.02 7.63 10.22
CA PRO A 42 1.99 8.23 9.33
C PRO A 42 2.03 7.54 7.96
N PRO A 43 1.94 8.29 6.84
CA PRO A 43 1.84 7.68 5.51
C PRO A 43 3.16 7.11 5.00
N ALA A 44 4.31 7.53 5.56
CA ALA A 44 5.64 7.29 5.01
C ALA A 44 5.95 5.83 4.67
N ALA A 45 5.66 4.89 5.58
CA ALA A 45 5.96 3.47 5.37
C ALA A 45 5.13 2.87 4.21
N MET A 46 3.85 3.20 4.15
CA MET A 46 2.95 2.70 3.10
C MET A 46 3.24 3.34 1.74
N VAL A 47 3.58 4.64 1.72
CA VAL A 47 3.99 5.33 0.49
C VAL A 47 5.30 4.76 -0.04
N SER A 48 6.31 4.53 0.82
CA SER A 48 7.59 3.92 0.41
C SER A 48 7.38 2.56 -0.23
N LEU A 49 6.57 1.71 0.41
CA LEU A 49 6.23 0.39 -0.15
C LEU A 49 5.53 0.52 -1.51
N GLY A 50 4.58 1.45 -1.64
CA GLY A 50 3.88 1.70 -2.91
C GLY A 50 4.81 2.17 -4.03
N VAL A 51 5.72 3.09 -3.71
CA VAL A 51 6.76 3.61 -4.60
C VAL A 51 7.66 2.48 -5.09
N GLU A 52 8.22 1.68 -4.18
CA GLU A 52 9.10 0.56 -4.53
C GLU A 52 8.40 -0.45 -5.44
N LEU A 53 7.13 -0.76 -5.16
CA LEU A 53 6.36 -1.66 -6.02
C LEU A 53 6.07 -1.03 -7.39
N ALA A 54 5.71 0.26 -7.43
CA ALA A 54 5.43 0.96 -8.69
C ALA A 54 6.67 1.03 -9.58
N GLU A 55 7.86 1.29 -9.01
CA GLU A 55 9.13 1.28 -9.73
C GLU A 55 9.47 -0.11 -10.26
N ASN A 56 9.35 -1.14 -9.42
CA ASN A 56 9.68 -2.52 -9.79
C ASN A 56 8.80 -3.07 -10.93
N PHE A 57 7.55 -2.62 -11.00
CA PHE A 57 6.59 -3.08 -12.00
C PHE A 57 6.34 -2.08 -13.14
N GLY A 58 6.92 -0.87 -13.09
CA GLY A 58 6.60 0.22 -14.01
C GLY A 58 5.13 0.62 -13.97
N ALA A 59 4.51 0.55 -12.79
CA ALA A 59 3.08 0.75 -12.59
C ALA A 59 2.75 2.19 -12.19
N HIS A 60 1.51 2.60 -12.46
CA HIS A 60 0.96 3.87 -11.96
C HIS A 60 0.55 3.75 -10.49
N LEU A 61 1.00 4.66 -9.62
CA LEU A 61 0.68 4.64 -8.18
C LEU A 61 -0.59 5.46 -7.88
N ILE A 62 -1.55 4.90 -7.16
CA ILE A 62 -2.77 5.59 -6.76
C ILE A 62 -2.80 5.64 -5.23
N GLY A 63 -2.67 6.83 -4.66
CA GLY A 63 -2.85 7.06 -3.22
C GLY A 63 -4.32 7.28 -2.89
N LEU A 64 -4.85 6.54 -1.92
CA LEU A 64 -6.25 6.59 -1.53
C LEU A 64 -6.38 6.76 -0.02
N ALA A 65 -7.27 7.64 0.43
CA ALA A 65 -7.63 7.73 1.83
C ALA A 65 -9.13 7.97 1.99
N ALA A 66 -9.73 7.24 2.93
CA ALA A 66 -11.14 7.33 3.23
C ALA A 66 -11.35 7.22 4.74
N ALA A 67 -12.15 8.12 5.28
CA ALA A 67 -12.53 8.14 6.68
C ALA A 67 -14.01 8.49 6.80
N ASP A 68 -14.67 7.92 7.79
CA ASP A 68 -16.10 8.11 8.04
C ASP A 68 -16.30 8.93 9.32
N VAL A 69 -17.39 9.68 9.39
CA VAL A 69 -17.80 10.37 10.62
C VAL A 69 -18.35 9.31 11.57
N PRO A 70 -17.81 9.16 12.80
CA PRO A 70 -18.30 8.17 13.74
C PRO A 70 -19.81 8.31 13.98
N PRO A 71 -20.57 7.20 14.10
CA PRO A 71 -21.99 7.28 14.38
C PRO A 71 -22.23 7.95 15.74
N LEU A 72 -23.31 8.74 15.83
CA LEU A 72 -23.71 9.42 17.05
C LEU A 72 -23.95 8.39 18.17
N VAL A 73 -23.18 8.48 19.25
CA VAL A 73 -23.37 7.66 20.44
C VAL A 73 -24.08 8.47 21.51
N ALA A 74 -25.18 7.92 22.05
CA ALA A 74 -25.84 8.49 23.22
C ALA A 74 -24.89 8.39 24.42
N THR A 75 -24.53 9.52 25.02
CA THR A 75 -23.86 9.53 26.32
C THR A 75 -24.93 9.49 27.42
N GLY A 76 -24.56 9.03 28.63
CA GLY A 76 -25.50 8.84 29.75
C GLY A 76 -26.28 10.09 30.16
N ASP A 77 -25.85 11.26 29.71
CA ASP A 77 -26.46 12.57 29.98
C ASP A 77 -27.45 13.04 28.87
N GLY A 78 -27.73 12.19 27.87
CA GLY A 78 -28.71 12.44 26.80
C GLY A 78 -28.15 12.35 25.38
N MET A 79 -29.03 12.55 24.40
CA MET A 79 -28.64 12.75 23.00
C MET A 79 -27.97 14.12 22.85
N VAL A 80 -26.68 14.20 23.15
CA VAL A 80 -25.84 15.28 22.62
C VAL A 80 -25.54 14.84 21.17
N TYR A 81 -25.87 15.62 20.14
CA TYR A 81 -24.95 16.56 19.53
C TYR A 81 -25.72 17.47 18.55
N GLU A 82 -25.63 18.78 18.78
CA GLU A 82 -26.10 19.82 17.85
C GLU A 82 -25.42 19.67 16.48
N GLY A 83 -26.12 20.00 15.40
CA GLY A 83 -25.64 19.83 14.02
C GLY A 83 -24.29 20.52 13.71
N GLU A 84 -23.88 21.47 14.55
CA GLU A 84 -22.58 22.15 14.49
C GLU A 84 -21.40 21.19 14.76
N ILE A 85 -21.55 20.22 15.66
CA ILE A 85 -20.46 19.30 16.03
C ILE A 85 -20.19 18.27 14.93
N MET A 86 -21.22 17.87 14.17
CA MET A 86 -21.05 17.03 12.99
C MET A 86 -20.31 17.76 11.85
N GLN A 87 -20.56 19.05 11.66
CA GLN A 87 -19.85 19.87 10.67
C GLN A 87 -18.37 20.06 11.05
N ILE A 88 -18.09 20.25 12.33
CA ILE A 88 -16.72 20.34 12.84
C ILE A 88 -15.95 19.03 12.58
N GLN A 89 -16.55 17.88 12.87
CA GLN A 89 -15.91 16.58 12.62
C GLN A 89 -15.66 16.31 11.13
N ARG A 90 -16.60 16.67 10.26
CA ARG A 90 -16.43 16.56 8.81
C ARG A 90 -15.27 17.43 8.31
N THR A 91 -15.21 18.67 8.79
CA THR A 91 -14.15 19.63 8.41
C THR A 91 -12.78 19.16 8.88
N GLU A 92 -12.69 18.57 10.08
CA GLU A 92 -11.45 17.99 10.60
C GLU A 92 -10.99 16.78 9.78
N ILE A 93 -11.91 15.91 9.36
CA ILE A 93 -11.59 14.80 8.45
C ILE A 93 -11.08 15.32 7.10
N GLU A 94 -11.75 16.32 6.52
CA GLU A 94 -11.32 16.93 5.25
C GLU A 94 -9.92 17.56 5.37
N LYS A 95 -9.63 18.24 6.48
CA LYS A 95 -8.32 18.82 6.76
C LYS A 95 -7.24 17.74 6.83
N ARG A 96 -7.47 16.67 7.59
CA ARG A 96 -6.52 15.54 7.70
C ARG A 96 -6.29 14.83 6.36
N LEU A 97 -7.33 14.66 5.56
CA LEU A 97 -7.20 14.10 4.21
C LEU A 97 -6.35 15.00 3.30
N ALA A 98 -6.49 16.32 3.41
CA ALA A 98 -5.66 17.26 2.67
C ALA A 98 -4.19 17.24 3.12
N GLU A 99 -3.94 17.10 4.42
CA GLU A 99 -2.57 16.92 4.96
C GLU A 99 -1.94 15.62 4.44
N LEU A 100 -2.68 14.51 4.44
CA LEU A 100 -2.22 13.23 3.90
C LEU A 100 -1.94 13.28 2.40
N ARG A 101 -2.76 14.01 1.64
CA ARG A 101 -2.51 14.26 0.22
C ARG A 101 -1.20 14.99 0.02
N ALA A 102 -0.96 16.08 0.77
CA ALA A 102 0.28 16.84 0.67
C ALA A 102 1.51 16.00 1.03
N ASP A 103 1.38 15.12 2.04
CA ASP A 103 2.43 14.18 2.42
C ASP A 103 2.68 13.15 1.32
N PHE A 104 1.63 12.59 0.72
CA PHE A 104 1.76 11.67 -0.41
C PHE A 104 2.48 12.34 -1.59
N GLU A 105 2.03 13.52 -2.02
CA GLU A 105 2.64 14.26 -3.14
C GLU A 105 4.10 14.63 -2.87
N ARG A 106 4.47 14.86 -1.60
CA ARG A 106 5.86 15.14 -1.19
C ARG A 106 6.75 13.89 -1.17
N LEU A 107 6.18 12.74 -0.80
CA LEU A 107 6.91 11.49 -0.61
C LEU A 107 7.06 10.69 -1.91
N VAL A 108 6.15 10.88 -2.88
CA VAL A 108 6.23 10.22 -4.19
C VAL A 108 7.25 10.93 -5.07
N PRO A 109 8.27 10.22 -5.58
CA PRO A 109 9.22 10.78 -6.53
C PRO A 109 8.53 11.21 -7.83
N ALA A 110 8.96 12.34 -8.41
CA ALA A 110 8.41 12.86 -9.67
C ALA A 110 8.62 11.93 -10.89
N SER A 111 9.48 10.91 -10.76
CA SER A 111 9.69 9.86 -11.77
C SER A 111 8.54 8.86 -11.85
N ILE A 112 7.70 8.78 -10.83
CA ILE A 112 6.56 7.84 -10.76
C ILE A 112 5.29 8.58 -11.15
N SER A 113 4.54 8.00 -12.10
CA SER A 113 3.21 8.50 -12.42
C SER A 113 2.25 8.18 -11.28
N SER A 114 1.62 9.21 -10.71
CA SER A 114 0.77 9.05 -9.54
C SER A 114 -0.53 9.86 -9.59
N GLU A 115 -1.58 9.31 -8.97
CA GLU A 115 -2.87 9.97 -8.76
C GLU A 115 -3.27 9.91 -7.27
N TRP A 116 -4.12 10.85 -6.86
CA TRP A 116 -4.71 10.88 -5.53
C TRP A 116 -6.24 10.83 -5.61
N GLY A 117 -6.84 9.94 -4.82
CA GLY A 117 -8.29 9.84 -4.61
C GLY A 117 -8.65 9.92 -3.13
N GLN A 118 -9.68 10.68 -2.78
CA GLN A 118 -10.20 10.73 -1.40
C GLN A 118 -11.71 10.79 -1.37
N THR A 119 -12.31 10.27 -0.31
CA THR A 119 -13.73 10.44 -0.01
C THR A 119 -13.99 10.50 1.49
N VAL A 120 -15.01 11.26 1.89
CA VAL A 120 -15.59 11.20 3.24
C VAL A 120 -16.70 10.15 3.21
N CYS A 121 -16.30 8.88 3.23
CA CYS A 121 -17.19 7.72 3.25
C CYS A 121 -16.39 6.47 3.67
N SER A 122 -17.09 5.36 3.96
CA SER A 122 -16.44 4.07 4.23
C SER A 122 -15.42 3.69 3.11
N PRO A 123 -14.18 3.27 3.46
CA PRO A 123 -13.14 2.93 2.47
C PRO A 123 -13.56 1.90 1.43
N THR A 124 -14.41 0.94 1.81
CA THR A 124 -14.90 -0.10 0.90
C THR A 124 -15.85 0.45 -0.16
N ARG A 125 -16.63 1.50 0.16
CA ARG A 125 -17.52 2.16 -0.82
C ARG A 125 -16.75 3.00 -1.82
N PHE A 126 -15.58 3.51 -1.44
CA PHE A 126 -14.71 4.23 -2.38
C PHE A 126 -14.23 3.33 -3.53
N LEU A 127 -14.07 2.03 -3.28
CA LEU A 127 -13.56 1.06 -4.26
C LEU A 127 -14.65 0.40 -5.12
N SER A 128 -15.94 0.68 -4.90
CA SER A 128 -17.05 -0.06 -5.52
C SER A 128 -17.53 0.52 -6.86
N VAL A 129 -16.63 1.08 -7.67
CA VAL A 129 -16.95 1.57 -9.03
C VAL A 129 -17.19 0.43 -10.02
#